data_AF-T0ZB58-F1
#
_entry.id   AF-T0ZB58-F1
#
_cell.length_a   1.000
_cell.length_b   1.000
_cell.length_c   1.000
_cell.angle_alpha   90.00
_cell.angle_beta   90.00
_cell.angle_gamma   90.00
#
_symmetry.space_group_name_H-M   'P 1'
#
loop_
_entity.id
_entity.type
_entity.pdbx_description
1 polymer ?
#
loop_
_entity_poly.entity_id
_entity_poly.type
_entity_poly.pdbx_seq_one_letter_code
_entity_poly.pdbx_strand_id
1 'polypeptide(L)'
;MEYKQYPPPNSLALAKIEKIMQFGAYCKLLEYNNTDAYLPIREVSSGWIKNIHEFIHEGQTVVCKIIYIDREKGTIDISLKKVTSKESKDKMGAFNLDNRLKALCQRALKEVKLPVPQRAEINDYIISQFKTYTNFVKALGEESGSQAESEEIKVPKRFKEAVLRIIEASRQNKRYIVAYDLSMSTQDTMHGIDNIKDVLRNINNADVKIDYVSAPKYKLVAEGTDYIDAEEKIKQAVNIIKDKLKSGNFNIEKEKLKKEKEDIMDRL
;
A
#
# COMPACT_ATOMS: atom_id res chain seq x y z
N MET A 1 28.40 12.67 21.70
CA MET A 1 27.25 13.59 21.72
C MET A 1 26.53 13.39 20.40
N GLU A 2 25.34 12.79 20.41
CA GLU A 2 24.52 12.66 19.19
C GLU A 2 24.13 14.07 18.72
N TYR A 3 24.56 14.45 17.52
CA TYR A 3 24.07 15.67 16.90
C TYR A 3 22.57 15.49 16.65
N LYS A 4 21.72 16.15 17.45
CA LYS A 4 20.29 16.29 17.15
C LYS A 4 20.19 16.98 15.79
N GLN A 5 19.91 16.21 14.76
CA GLN A 5 19.72 16.73 13.42
C GLN A 5 18.38 17.47 13.41
N TYR A 6 18.44 18.80 13.57
CA TYR A 6 17.24 19.61 13.49
C TYR A 6 16.70 19.56 12.05
N PRO A 7 15.39 19.34 11.91
CA PRO A 7 14.78 19.29 10.60
C PRO A 7 14.78 20.68 9.94
N PRO A 8 14.75 20.77 8.61
CA PRO A 8 14.62 22.05 7.94
C PRO A 8 13.23 22.66 8.19
N PRO A 9 13.12 23.99 8.37
CA PRO A 9 11.83 24.64 8.51
C PRO A 9 10.97 24.41 7.26
N ASN A 10 9.64 24.34 7.44
CA ASN A 10 8.67 24.13 6.37
C ASN A 10 8.77 22.76 5.66
N SER A 11 9.51 21.80 6.21
CA SER A 11 9.60 20.44 5.67
C SER A 11 8.50 19.52 6.19
N LEU A 12 8.25 18.44 5.44
CA LEU A 12 7.30 17.39 5.80
C LEU A 12 8.02 16.26 6.55
N ALA A 13 7.47 15.90 7.70
CA ALA A 13 7.99 14.84 8.56
C ALA A 13 6.86 13.92 9.05
N LEU A 14 7.24 12.75 9.53
CA LEU A 14 6.33 11.84 10.23
C LEU A 14 6.42 12.05 11.73
N ALA A 15 5.27 12.29 12.35
CA ALA A 15 5.13 12.46 13.78
C ALA A 15 4.28 11.32 14.34
N LYS A 16 4.75 10.68 15.41
CA LYS A 16 3.95 9.78 16.23
C LYS A 16 3.41 10.55 17.43
N ILE A 17 2.09 10.55 17.61
CA ILE A 17 1.44 11.18 18.76
C ILE A 17 1.73 10.32 20.00
N GLU A 18 2.31 10.91 21.03
CA GLU A 18 2.58 10.22 22.30
C GLU A 18 1.52 10.52 23.34
N LYS A 19 1.18 11.79 23.50
CA LYS A 19 0.24 12.22 24.54
C LYS A 19 -0.59 13.39 24.07
N ILE A 20 -1.90 13.29 24.26
CA ILE A 20 -2.84 14.35 23.92
C ILE A 20 -3.13 15.19 25.18
N MET A 21 -3.11 16.51 25.01
CA MET A 21 -3.39 17.49 26.07
C MET A 21 -4.55 18.40 25.64
N GLN A 22 -5.06 19.20 26.57
CA GLN A 22 -6.18 20.12 26.30
C GLN A 22 -5.87 21.17 25.21
N PHE A 23 -4.61 21.60 25.09
CA PHE A 23 -4.19 22.69 24.18
C PHE A 23 -3.28 22.22 23.03
N GLY A 24 -3.13 20.91 22.84
CA GLY A 24 -2.26 20.35 21.81
C GLY A 24 -1.88 18.90 22.09
N ALA A 25 -0.86 18.41 21.41
CA ALA A 25 -0.32 17.07 21.62
C ALA A 25 1.21 17.07 21.59
N TYR A 26 1.80 16.21 22.41
CA TYR A 26 3.21 15.89 22.32
C TYR A 26 3.41 14.75 21.33
N CYS A 27 4.37 14.94 20.43
CA CYS A 27 4.65 14.05 19.32
C CYS A 27 6.16 13.77 19.22
N LYS A 28 6.53 12.66 18.59
CA LYS A 28 7.92 12.34 18.25
C LYS A 28 8.12 12.25 16.75
N LEU A 29 9.14 12.93 16.25
CA LEU A 29 9.51 12.91 14.84
C LEU A 29 10.31 11.65 14.51
N LEU A 30 9.69 10.71 13.80
CA LEU A 30 10.27 9.38 13.52
C LEU A 30 11.54 9.46 12.66
N GLU A 31 11.62 10.45 11.77
CA GLU A 31 12.74 10.63 10.83
C GLU A 31 13.96 11.31 11.47
N TYR A 32 13.79 11.93 12.65
CA TYR A 32 14.80 12.75 13.30
C TYR A 32 15.09 12.23 14.70
N ASN A 33 15.53 10.97 14.82
CA ASN A 33 15.87 10.32 16.09
C ASN A 33 14.79 10.44 17.18
N ASN A 34 13.51 10.38 16.79
CA ASN A 34 12.39 10.54 17.71
C ASN A 34 12.44 11.86 18.50
N THR A 35 12.93 12.94 17.87
CA THR A 35 12.98 14.27 18.50
C THR A 35 11.58 14.73 18.91
N ASP A 36 11.49 15.29 20.11
CA ASP A 36 10.24 15.80 20.65
C ASP A 36 9.71 16.99 19.83
N ALA A 37 8.42 16.96 19.56
CA ALA A 37 7.67 17.99 18.85
C ALA A 37 6.34 18.26 19.56
N TYR A 38 5.83 19.47 19.38
CA TYR A 38 4.55 19.90 19.91
C TYR A 38 3.60 20.26 18.77
N LEU A 39 2.37 19.76 18.86
CA LEU A 39 1.28 20.07 17.94
C LEU A 39 0.28 20.97 18.67
N PRO A 40 0.29 22.29 18.44
CA PRO A 40 -0.71 23.19 19.01
C PRO A 40 -2.11 22.84 18.51
N ILE A 41 -3.14 22.99 19.36
CA ILE A 41 -4.54 22.71 18.97
C ILE A 41 -4.98 23.50 17.72
N ARG A 42 -4.50 24.74 17.57
CA ARG A 42 -4.78 25.59 16.41
C ARG A 42 -4.20 25.05 15.10
N GLU A 43 -3.23 24.15 15.18
CA GLU A 43 -2.52 23.58 14.04
C GLU A 43 -2.98 22.15 13.70
N VAL A 44 -3.95 21.60 14.45
CA VAL A 44 -4.54 20.28 14.21
C VAL A 44 -5.48 20.29 13.00
N SER A 45 -6.38 21.28 12.92
CA SER A 45 -7.39 21.38 11.87
C SER A 45 -7.62 22.83 11.43
N SER A 46 -8.15 23.02 10.23
CA SER A 46 -8.59 24.33 9.72
C SER A 46 -9.95 24.76 10.29
N GLY A 47 -10.76 23.81 10.76
CA GLY A 47 -12.08 24.07 11.34
C GLY A 47 -12.08 24.26 12.86
N TRP A 48 -13.25 24.51 13.42
CA TRP A 48 -13.45 24.55 14.87
C TRP A 48 -13.30 23.15 15.47
N ILE A 49 -12.48 23.02 16.51
CA ILE A 49 -12.23 21.75 17.20
C ILE A 49 -12.98 21.76 18.52
N LYS A 50 -14.02 20.93 18.63
CA LYS A 50 -14.71 20.70 19.91
C LYS A 50 -13.97 19.65 20.76
N ASN A 51 -13.48 18.60 20.11
CA ASN A 51 -12.71 17.53 20.73
C ASN A 51 -11.50 17.19 19.85
N ILE A 52 -10.29 17.29 20.43
CA ILE A 52 -9.04 16.98 19.72
C ILE A 52 -8.92 15.49 19.40
N HIS A 53 -9.55 14.62 20.20
CA HIS A 53 -9.53 13.17 20.01
C HIS A 53 -10.23 12.72 18.73
N GLU A 54 -11.13 13.53 18.16
CA GLU A 54 -11.76 13.23 16.86
C GLU A 54 -10.77 13.35 15.69
N PHE A 55 -9.66 14.08 15.88
CA PHE A 55 -8.66 14.34 14.84
C PHE A 55 -7.40 13.51 15.02
N ILE A 56 -7.01 13.24 16.26
CA ILE A 56 -5.76 12.56 16.60
C ILE A 56 -5.94 11.57 17.75
N HIS A 57 -5.21 10.46 17.68
CA HIS A 57 -5.20 9.40 18.70
C HIS A 57 -3.80 9.15 19.22
N GLU A 58 -3.68 8.73 20.48
CA GLU A 58 -2.38 8.34 21.04
C GLU A 58 -1.82 7.12 20.30
N GLY A 59 -0.53 7.17 19.96
CA GLY A 59 0.15 6.15 19.16
C GLY A 59 -0.04 6.29 17.65
N GLN A 60 -0.94 7.15 17.17
CA GLN A 60 -1.16 7.38 15.75
C GLN A 60 0.08 8.04 15.10
N THR A 61 0.43 7.57 13.89
CA THR A 61 1.47 8.18 13.07
C THR A 61 0.83 9.05 11.99
N VAL A 62 1.22 10.32 11.96
CA VAL A 62 0.64 11.36 11.08
C VAL A 62 1.76 12.08 10.31
N VAL A 63 1.43 12.57 9.11
CA VAL A 63 2.32 13.45 8.35
C VAL A 63 2.06 14.88 8.81
N CYS A 64 3.12 15.58 9.20
CA CYS A 64 3.04 16.96 9.68
C CYS A 64 4.07 17.85 8.98
N LYS A 65 3.79 19.16 8.96
CA LYS A 65 4.71 20.18 8.48
C LYS A 65 5.36 20.91 9.65
N ILE A 66 6.64 21.16 9.55
CA ILE A 66 7.42 21.83 10.60
C ILE A 66 7.28 23.33 10.44
N ILE A 67 6.75 24.00 11.47
CA ILE A 67 6.43 25.43 11.42
C ILE A 67 7.53 26.25 12.06
N TYR A 68 7.95 25.84 13.26
CA TYR A 68 8.85 26.61 14.09
C TYR A 68 9.80 25.69 14.83
N ILE A 69 11.04 26.15 14.99
CA ILE A 69 12.11 25.41 15.65
C ILE A 69 12.80 26.38 16.60
N ASP A 70 12.69 26.10 17.88
CA ASP A 70 13.47 26.77 18.91
C ASP A 70 14.73 25.92 19.18
N ARG A 71 15.88 26.42 18.72
CA ARG A 71 17.17 25.71 18.87
C ARG A 71 17.75 25.85 20.28
N GLU A 72 17.35 26.87 21.04
CA GLU A 72 17.82 27.08 22.41
C GLU A 72 17.10 26.13 23.36
N LYS A 73 15.78 25.99 23.19
CA LYS A 73 14.94 25.10 24.01
C LYS A 73 14.84 23.68 23.45
N GLY A 74 15.23 23.47 22.20
CA GLY A 74 15.13 22.20 21.50
C GLY A 74 13.69 21.76 21.22
N THR A 75 12.74 22.70 21.16
CA THR A 75 11.33 22.44 20.90
C THR A 75 10.98 22.70 19.45
N ILE A 76 10.17 21.83 18.84
CA ILE A 76 9.73 21.93 17.45
C ILE A 76 8.20 21.99 17.42
N ASP A 77 7.64 23.02 16.79
CA ASP A 77 6.20 23.09 16.56
C ASP A 77 5.84 22.56 15.19
N ILE A 78 4.81 21.70 15.15
CA ILE A 78 4.32 21.03 13.95
C ILE A 78 2.88 21.40 13.63
N SER A 79 2.51 21.24 12.35
CA SER A 79 1.16 21.47 11.83
C SER A 79 0.64 20.25 11.08
N LEU A 80 -0.61 19.88 11.33
CA LEU A 80 -1.36 18.96 10.49
C LEU A 80 -2.14 19.71 9.42
N LYS A 81 -2.76 20.84 9.76
CA LYS A 81 -3.61 21.60 8.81
C LYS A 81 -2.84 22.18 7.62
N LYS A 82 -1.53 22.41 7.75
CA LYS A 82 -0.67 22.93 6.65
C LYS A 82 -0.19 21.84 5.68
N VAL A 83 -0.57 20.59 5.91
CA VAL A 83 -0.25 19.46 5.01
C VAL A 83 -1.42 19.23 4.06
N THR A 84 -1.15 19.22 2.76
CA THR A 84 -2.18 18.90 1.77
C THR A 84 -2.48 17.40 1.74
N SER A 85 -3.68 17.02 1.33
CA SER A 85 -4.06 15.60 1.18
C SER A 85 -3.14 14.83 0.24
N LYS A 86 -2.59 15.50 -0.79
CA LYS A 86 -1.62 14.91 -1.72
C LYS A 86 -0.28 14.65 -1.02
N GLU A 87 0.29 15.67 -0.37
CA GLU A 87 1.55 15.53 0.38
C GLU A 87 1.47 14.46 1.47
N SER A 88 0.36 14.39 2.20
CA SER A 88 0.12 13.38 3.22
C SER A 88 0.12 11.97 2.62
N LYS A 89 -0.62 11.75 1.52
CA LYS A 89 -0.66 10.46 0.82
C LYS A 89 0.70 10.07 0.26
N ASP A 90 1.41 11.00 -0.38
CA ASP A 90 2.70 10.75 -1.02
C ASP A 90 3.77 10.40 0.03
N LYS A 91 3.86 11.17 1.11
CA LYS A 91 4.84 10.95 2.20
C LYS A 91 4.52 9.66 2.98
N MET A 92 3.25 9.40 3.29
CA MET A 92 2.83 8.17 3.96
C MET A 92 3.08 6.94 3.06
N GLY A 93 2.82 7.06 1.76
CA GLY A 93 3.11 6.04 0.77
C GLY A 93 4.60 5.70 0.68
N ALA A 94 5.45 6.73 0.62
CA ALA A 94 6.90 6.58 0.61
C ALA A 94 7.41 5.86 1.88
N PHE A 95 6.90 6.24 3.05
CA PHE A 95 7.28 5.61 4.32
C PHE A 95 6.82 4.15 4.43
N ASN A 96 5.58 3.87 4.03
CA ASN A 96 5.05 2.51 4.03
C ASN A 96 5.82 1.61 3.05
N LEU A 97 6.21 2.15 1.89
CA LEU A 97 7.07 1.45 0.95
C LEU A 97 8.44 1.16 1.58
N ASP A 98 9.07 2.17 2.18
CA ASP A 98 10.40 2.02 2.77
C ASP A 98 10.41 0.99 3.91
N ASN A 99 9.42 1.02 4.80
CA ASN A 99 9.27 0.04 5.87
C ASN A 99 9.04 -1.39 5.35
N ARG A 100 8.26 -1.53 4.27
CA ARG A 100 8.09 -2.84 3.62
C ARG A 100 9.43 -3.34 3.07
N LEU A 101 10.17 -2.50 2.36
CA LEU A 101 11.49 -2.86 1.83
C LEU A 101 12.49 -3.17 2.95
N LYS A 102 12.50 -2.40 4.03
CA LYS A 102 13.27 -2.69 5.24
C LYS A 102 12.97 -4.08 5.80
N ALA A 103 11.68 -4.44 5.93
CA ALA A 103 11.28 -5.77 6.40
C ALA A 103 11.73 -6.89 5.45
N LEU A 104 11.66 -6.67 4.13
CA LEU A 104 12.14 -7.63 3.14
C LEU A 104 13.67 -7.78 3.19
N CYS A 105 14.41 -6.69 3.34
CA CYS A 105 15.86 -6.71 3.51
C CYS A 105 16.26 -7.45 4.79
N GLN A 106 15.57 -7.20 5.91
CA GLN A 106 15.79 -7.94 7.14
C GLN A 106 15.50 -9.45 6.99
N ARG A 107 14.50 -9.81 6.18
CA ARG A 107 14.23 -11.21 5.84
C ARG A 107 15.36 -11.82 5.00
N ALA A 108 15.84 -11.11 3.97
CA ALA A 108 16.99 -11.54 3.17
C ALA A 108 18.25 -11.75 4.02
N LEU A 109 18.53 -10.83 4.97
CA LEU A 109 19.67 -10.95 5.89
C LEU A 109 19.58 -12.20 6.77
N LYS A 110 18.37 -12.60 7.18
CA LYS A 110 18.13 -13.83 7.94
C LYS A 110 18.31 -15.08 7.07
N GLU A 111 17.86 -15.05 5.82
CA GLU A 111 17.98 -16.17 4.86
C GLU A 111 19.45 -16.50 4.55
N VAL A 112 20.31 -15.48 4.41
CA VAL A 112 21.75 -15.64 4.18
C VAL A 112 22.50 -16.12 5.44
N LYS A 113 21.81 -16.27 6.58
CA LYS A 113 22.36 -16.75 7.87
C LYS A 113 23.56 -15.93 8.38
N LEU A 114 23.61 -14.62 8.09
CA LEU A 114 24.69 -13.74 8.59
C LEU A 114 24.60 -13.55 10.11
N PRO A 115 25.72 -13.40 10.85
CA PRO A 115 25.73 -13.02 12.26
C PRO A 115 25.05 -11.66 12.52
N VAL A 116 24.47 -11.46 13.72
CA VAL A 116 23.79 -10.21 14.11
C VAL A 116 24.65 -8.96 13.92
N PRO A 117 25.96 -8.94 14.26
CA PRO A 117 26.80 -7.76 14.06
C PRO A 117 26.92 -7.35 12.58
N GLN A 118 27.18 -8.32 11.69
CA GLN A 118 27.28 -8.07 10.25
C GLN A 118 25.97 -7.58 9.65
N ARG A 119 24.81 -8.01 10.19
CA ARG A 119 23.50 -7.49 9.77
C ARG A 119 23.32 -6.02 10.13
N ALA A 120 23.81 -5.61 11.30
CA ALA A 120 23.76 -4.20 11.72
C ALA A 120 24.67 -3.36 10.82
N GLU A 121 25.90 -3.81 10.58
CA GLU A 121 26.85 -3.13 9.68
C GLU A 121 26.28 -2.92 8.26
N ILE A 122 25.60 -3.92 7.70
CA ILE A 122 24.96 -3.80 6.39
C ILE A 122 23.79 -2.80 6.43
N ASN A 123 22.97 -2.82 7.48
CA ASN A 123 21.87 -1.85 7.62
C ASN A 123 22.41 -0.41 7.77
N ASP A 124 23.46 -0.22 8.56
CA ASP A 124 24.10 1.08 8.77
C ASP A 124 24.76 1.58 7.48
N TYR A 125 25.38 0.68 6.72
CA TYR A 125 25.90 0.98 5.38
C TYR A 125 24.78 1.42 4.43
N ILE A 126 23.66 0.69 4.37
CA ILE A 126 22.50 1.04 3.53
C ILE A 126 21.97 2.44 3.90
N ILE A 127 21.80 2.73 5.19
CA ILE A 127 21.30 4.02 5.66
C ILE A 127 22.30 5.14 5.36
N SER A 128 23.60 4.92 5.58
CA SER A 128 24.63 5.94 5.35
C SER A 128 24.80 6.31 3.88
N GLN A 129 24.81 5.32 2.98
CA GLN A 129 25.05 5.54 1.56
C GLN A 129 23.77 5.92 0.80
N PHE A 130 22.68 5.19 1.02
CA PHE A 130 21.47 5.34 0.21
C PHE A 130 20.38 6.18 0.88
N LYS A 131 20.52 6.50 2.18
CA LYS A 131 19.54 7.18 3.06
C LYS A 131 18.25 6.39 3.31
N THR A 132 17.71 5.73 2.29
CA THR A 132 16.45 4.95 2.34
C THR A 132 16.63 3.58 1.69
N TYR A 133 15.85 2.59 2.14
CA TYR A 133 15.82 1.26 1.53
C TYR A 133 15.25 1.29 0.12
N THR A 134 14.36 2.25 -0.15
CA THR A 134 13.82 2.50 -1.49
C THR A 134 14.93 2.84 -2.49
N ASN A 135 15.86 3.72 -2.13
CA ASN A 135 16.98 4.08 -3.00
C ASN A 135 17.96 2.92 -3.19
N PHE A 136 18.23 2.15 -2.12
CA PHE A 136 19.07 0.96 -2.20
C PHE A 136 18.51 -0.07 -3.18
N VAL A 137 17.22 -0.39 -3.09
CA VAL A 137 16.58 -1.36 -3.99
C VAL A 137 16.56 -0.88 -5.44
N LYS A 138 16.36 0.43 -5.67
CA LYS A 138 16.46 1.01 -7.03
C LYS A 138 17.86 0.84 -7.59
N ALA A 139 18.89 1.16 -6.81
CA ALA A 139 20.28 0.99 -7.22
C ALA A 139 20.60 -0.48 -7.56
N LEU A 140 20.11 -1.45 -6.77
CA LEU A 140 20.25 -2.87 -7.09
C LEU A 140 19.60 -3.27 -8.42
N GLY A 141 18.44 -2.69 -8.75
CA GLY A 141 17.74 -2.93 -10.00
C GLY A 141 18.46 -2.33 -11.21
N GLU A 142 19.05 -1.14 -11.05
CA GLU A 142 19.80 -0.43 -12.09
C GLU A 142 21.16 -1.10 -12.38
N GLU A 143 21.85 -1.61 -11.36
CA GLU A 143 23.07 -2.43 -11.51
C GLU A 143 22.82 -3.72 -12.32
N SER A 144 21.60 -4.25 -12.27
CA SER A 144 21.25 -5.48 -13.00
C SER A 144 20.98 -5.23 -14.50
N GLY A 145 20.73 -3.97 -14.90
CA GLY A 145 20.26 -3.61 -16.24
C GLY A 145 21.24 -2.82 -17.12
N SER A 146 22.29 -2.21 -16.56
CA SER A 146 23.17 -1.32 -17.35
C SER A 146 24.57 -1.19 -16.77
N GLN A 147 25.57 -1.22 -17.67
CA GLN A 147 26.98 -0.92 -17.43
C GLN A 147 27.21 0.54 -16.99
N ALA A 148 26.66 0.94 -15.85
CA ALA A 148 27.00 2.21 -15.22
C ALA A 148 27.86 1.89 -14.00
N GLU A 149 29.11 2.37 -14.04
CA GLU A 149 30.10 2.38 -12.97
C GLU A 149 29.43 2.71 -11.64
N SER A 150 29.05 1.68 -10.89
CA SER A 150 28.50 1.82 -9.56
C SER A 150 29.61 1.42 -8.62
N GLU A 151 30.02 2.37 -7.78
CA GLU A 151 30.93 2.12 -6.66
C GLU A 151 30.57 0.78 -6.01
N GLU A 152 31.55 -0.11 -5.88
CA GLU A 152 31.33 -1.49 -5.48
C GLU A 152 30.54 -1.52 -4.16
N ILE A 153 29.23 -1.77 -4.27
CA ILE A 153 28.34 -1.77 -3.10
C ILE A 153 28.91 -2.81 -2.15
N LYS A 154 29.34 -2.37 -0.95
CA LYS A 154 30.00 -3.19 0.08
C LYS A 154 29.03 -4.16 0.77
N VAL A 155 28.17 -4.79 -0.01
CA VAL A 155 27.13 -5.70 0.43
C VAL A 155 27.35 -7.04 -0.25
N PRO A 156 27.32 -8.17 0.48
CA PRO A 156 27.60 -9.48 -0.10
C PRO A 156 26.71 -9.79 -1.31
N LYS A 157 27.29 -10.31 -2.40
CA LYS A 157 26.55 -10.70 -3.62
C LYS A 157 25.34 -11.61 -3.32
N ARG A 158 25.54 -12.58 -2.41
CA ARG A 158 24.47 -13.47 -1.93
C ARG A 158 23.27 -12.73 -1.33
N PHE A 159 23.50 -11.60 -0.69
CA PHE A 159 22.42 -10.78 -0.13
C PHE A 159 21.68 -10.00 -1.21
N LYS A 160 22.40 -9.41 -2.18
CA LYS A 160 21.77 -8.73 -3.34
C LYS A 160 20.80 -9.66 -4.06
N GLU A 161 21.25 -10.87 -4.39
CA GLU A 161 20.43 -11.90 -5.05
C GLU A 161 19.22 -12.32 -4.21
N ALA A 162 19.39 -12.49 -2.90
CA ALA A 162 18.31 -12.84 -1.99
C ALA A 162 17.24 -11.74 -1.92
N VAL A 163 17.66 -10.47 -1.88
CA VAL A 163 16.74 -9.32 -1.88
C VAL A 163 15.92 -9.27 -3.16
N LEU A 164 16.55 -9.37 -4.34
CA LEU A 164 15.86 -9.36 -5.63
C LEU A 164 14.85 -10.50 -5.74
N ARG A 165 15.25 -11.73 -5.37
CA ARG A 165 14.37 -12.89 -5.36
C ARG A 165 13.15 -12.70 -4.45
N ILE A 166 13.35 -12.19 -3.24
CA ILE A 166 12.26 -11.94 -2.28
C ILE A 166 11.31 -10.86 -2.80
N ILE A 167 11.84 -9.81 -3.45
CA ILE A 167 11.02 -8.74 -4.03
C ILE A 167 10.17 -9.28 -5.18
N GLU A 168 10.74 -10.06 -6.09
CA GLU A 168 10.01 -10.68 -7.20
C GLU A 168 8.91 -11.62 -6.69
N ALA A 169 9.23 -12.50 -5.74
CA ALA A 169 8.25 -13.37 -5.11
C ALA A 169 7.16 -12.58 -4.38
N SER A 170 7.50 -11.45 -3.73
CA SER A 170 6.52 -10.59 -3.07
C SER A 170 5.63 -9.82 -4.05
N ARG A 171 6.09 -9.55 -5.28
CA ARG A 171 5.33 -8.86 -6.33
C ARG A 171 4.21 -9.75 -6.89
N GLN A 172 4.47 -11.05 -7.01
CA GLN A 172 3.53 -12.03 -7.56
C GLN A 172 2.36 -12.38 -6.62
N ASN A 173 2.40 -11.94 -5.36
CA ASN A 173 1.39 -12.28 -4.35
C ASN A 173 0.23 -11.28 -4.23
N LYS A 174 0.22 -10.18 -4.99
CA LYS A 174 -0.96 -9.29 -5.05
C LYS A 174 -1.90 -9.79 -6.13
N ARG A 175 -2.88 -10.61 -5.73
CA ARG A 175 -4.01 -10.97 -6.58
C ARG A 175 -5.20 -10.11 -6.18
N TYR A 176 -5.73 -9.36 -7.12
CA TYR A 176 -6.98 -8.64 -6.97
C TYR A 176 -8.08 -9.55 -7.48
N ILE A 177 -9.04 -9.85 -6.61
CA ILE A 177 -10.19 -10.67 -6.94
C ILE A 177 -11.39 -9.74 -7.11
N VAL A 178 -12.04 -9.85 -8.26
CA VAL A 178 -13.28 -9.13 -8.55
C VAL A 178 -14.38 -10.14 -8.81
N ALA A 179 -15.51 -9.98 -8.12
CA ALA A 179 -16.66 -10.87 -8.19
C ALA A 179 -17.90 -10.13 -8.70
N TYR A 180 -18.66 -10.79 -9.58
CA TYR A 180 -19.89 -10.29 -10.17
C TYR A 180 -20.97 -11.37 -10.12
N ASP A 181 -22.19 -10.95 -9.81
CA ASP A 181 -23.37 -11.79 -9.90
C ASP A 181 -23.97 -11.65 -11.30
N LEU A 182 -24.02 -12.76 -12.05
CA LEU A 182 -24.62 -12.87 -13.37
C LEU A 182 -25.97 -13.57 -13.25
N SER A 183 -27.05 -12.89 -13.59
CA SER A 183 -28.36 -13.52 -13.80
C SER A 183 -28.56 -13.72 -15.29
N MET A 184 -28.75 -14.96 -15.76
CA MET A 184 -28.91 -15.27 -17.18
C MET A 184 -30.06 -16.25 -17.41
N SER A 185 -30.94 -15.88 -18.34
CA SER A 185 -32.11 -16.66 -18.74
C SER A 185 -32.26 -16.62 -20.27
N THR A 186 -32.83 -17.67 -20.83
CA THR A 186 -33.10 -17.77 -22.27
C THR A 186 -34.58 -18.05 -22.48
N GLN A 187 -35.17 -17.48 -23.54
CA GLN A 187 -36.54 -17.74 -23.95
C GLN A 187 -36.64 -18.94 -24.90
N ASP A 188 -35.50 -19.48 -25.34
CA ASP A 188 -35.43 -20.68 -26.17
C ASP A 188 -35.80 -21.92 -25.35
N THR A 189 -36.97 -22.47 -25.63
CA THR A 189 -37.51 -23.67 -24.98
C THR A 189 -37.00 -24.97 -25.60
N MET A 190 -36.35 -24.91 -26.76
CA MET A 190 -35.91 -26.10 -27.52
C MET A 190 -34.42 -26.39 -27.29
N HIS A 191 -33.55 -25.37 -27.27
CA HIS A 191 -32.10 -25.51 -27.09
C HIS A 191 -31.51 -24.60 -25.99
N GLY A 192 -32.34 -24.07 -25.10
CA GLY A 192 -31.92 -23.09 -24.09
C GLY A 192 -30.76 -23.53 -23.18
N ILE A 193 -30.76 -24.78 -22.72
CA ILE A 193 -29.72 -25.29 -21.82
C ILE A 193 -28.37 -25.43 -22.54
N ASP A 194 -28.38 -25.91 -23.78
CA ASP A 194 -27.16 -26.10 -24.56
C ASP A 194 -26.53 -24.75 -24.93
N ASN A 195 -27.37 -23.76 -25.29
CA ASN A 195 -26.93 -22.39 -25.50
C ASN A 195 -26.27 -21.79 -24.24
N ILE A 196 -26.85 -21.99 -23.06
CA ILE A 196 -26.27 -21.52 -21.80
C ILE A 196 -24.93 -22.20 -21.51
N LYS A 197 -24.85 -23.52 -21.68
CA LYS A 197 -23.59 -24.27 -21.48
C LYS A 197 -22.49 -23.81 -22.42
N ASP A 198 -22.82 -23.53 -23.68
CA ASP A 198 -21.86 -23.04 -24.66
C ASP A 198 -21.37 -21.64 -24.32
N VAL A 199 -22.25 -20.73 -23.87
CA VAL A 199 -21.84 -19.41 -23.38
C VAL A 199 -20.85 -19.55 -22.21
N LEU A 200 -21.19 -20.36 -21.20
CA LEU A 200 -20.37 -20.56 -20.00
C LEU A 200 -18.99 -21.17 -20.32
N ARG A 201 -18.93 -22.13 -21.24
CA ARG A 201 -17.65 -22.74 -21.68
C ARG A 201 -16.71 -21.72 -22.31
N ASN A 202 -17.24 -20.77 -23.08
CA ASN A 202 -16.41 -19.76 -23.74
C ASN A 202 -15.90 -18.69 -22.79
N ILE A 203 -16.62 -18.41 -21.70
CA ILE A 203 -16.18 -17.49 -20.65
C ILE A 203 -15.03 -18.07 -19.82
N ASN A 204 -15.05 -19.37 -19.52
CA ASN A 204 -13.97 -20.03 -18.76
C ASN A 204 -12.59 -19.90 -19.47
N ASN A 205 -12.55 -19.71 -20.78
CA ASN A 205 -11.31 -19.50 -21.53
C ASN A 205 -10.69 -18.11 -21.33
N ALA A 206 -11.38 -17.17 -20.66
CA ALA A 206 -10.94 -15.79 -20.46
C ALA A 206 -10.31 -15.55 -19.06
N ASP A 207 -9.78 -16.59 -18.40
CA ASP A 207 -9.27 -16.54 -17.01
C ASP A 207 -10.32 -16.04 -15.99
N VAL A 208 -11.60 -16.32 -16.26
CA VAL A 208 -12.71 -16.03 -15.36
C VAL A 208 -13.28 -17.35 -14.84
N LYS A 209 -13.28 -17.52 -13.52
CA LYS A 209 -13.93 -18.66 -12.87
C LYS A 209 -15.42 -18.41 -12.75
N ILE A 210 -16.23 -19.42 -13.07
CA ILE A 210 -17.69 -19.35 -12.97
C ILE A 210 -18.19 -20.38 -11.97
N ASP A 211 -18.90 -19.92 -10.95
CA ASP A 211 -19.56 -20.77 -9.96
C ASP A 211 -21.09 -20.71 -10.18
N TYR A 212 -21.75 -21.87 -10.26
CA TYR A 212 -23.21 -21.93 -10.32
C TYR A 212 -23.79 -21.75 -8.91
N VAL A 213 -24.67 -20.75 -8.73
CA VAL A 213 -25.30 -20.46 -7.43
C VAL A 213 -26.70 -21.06 -7.37
N SER A 214 -27.57 -20.67 -8.30
CA SER A 214 -28.94 -21.18 -8.43
C SER A 214 -29.47 -20.85 -9.82
N ALA A 215 -30.65 -21.33 -10.23
CA ALA A 215 -31.29 -20.72 -11.41
C ALA A 215 -31.88 -19.34 -11.04
N PRO A 216 -31.78 -18.30 -11.89
CA PRO A 216 -30.93 -18.10 -13.07
C PRO A 216 -29.55 -17.46 -12.76
N LYS A 217 -29.02 -17.62 -11.54
CA LYS A 217 -27.85 -16.91 -10.98
C LYS A 217 -26.54 -17.70 -11.04
N TYR A 218 -25.52 -17.06 -11.56
CA TYR A 218 -24.14 -17.53 -11.67
C TYR A 218 -23.22 -16.48 -11.04
N LYS A 219 -22.05 -16.88 -10.56
CA LYS A 219 -21.04 -15.98 -10.01
C LYS A 219 -19.81 -16.02 -10.91
N LEU A 220 -19.38 -14.85 -11.37
CA LEU A 220 -18.15 -14.66 -12.14
C LEU A 220 -17.06 -14.12 -11.22
N VAL A 221 -15.90 -14.77 -11.18
CA VAL A 221 -14.75 -14.39 -10.37
C VAL A 221 -13.53 -14.27 -11.27
N ALA A 222 -12.95 -13.08 -11.34
CA ALA A 222 -11.70 -12.84 -12.07
C ALA A 222 -10.57 -12.51 -11.09
N GLU A 223 -9.40 -13.10 -11.33
CA GLU A 223 -8.15 -12.73 -10.65
C GLU A 223 -7.27 -11.92 -11.60
N GLY A 224 -6.79 -10.77 -11.13
CA GLY A 224 -5.88 -9.90 -11.87
C GLY A 224 -4.70 -9.42 -11.03
N THR A 225 -3.67 -8.91 -11.70
CA THR A 225 -2.52 -8.30 -11.01
C THR A 225 -2.87 -6.94 -10.42
N ASP A 226 -3.88 -6.29 -10.99
CA ASP A 226 -4.47 -5.02 -10.54
C ASP A 226 -6.00 -5.06 -10.69
N TYR A 227 -6.68 -4.12 -10.03
CA TYR A 227 -8.15 -4.00 -10.13
C TYR A 227 -8.64 -3.78 -11.57
N ILE A 228 -7.90 -2.99 -12.36
CA ILE A 228 -8.24 -2.69 -13.75
C ILE A 228 -8.15 -3.96 -14.61
N ASP A 229 -7.08 -4.73 -14.45
CA ASP A 229 -6.86 -6.00 -15.16
C ASP A 229 -7.98 -7.01 -14.84
N ALA A 230 -8.34 -7.16 -13.56
CA ALA A 230 -9.44 -8.03 -13.15
C ALA A 230 -10.81 -7.58 -13.74
N GLU A 231 -11.06 -6.27 -13.81
CA GLU A 231 -12.26 -5.70 -14.45
C GLU A 231 -12.29 -5.92 -15.97
N GLU A 232 -11.15 -5.78 -16.65
CA GLU A 232 -11.06 -6.04 -18.09
C GLU A 232 -11.42 -7.48 -18.44
N LYS A 233 -10.95 -8.45 -17.64
CA LYS A 233 -11.33 -9.87 -17.78
C LYS A 233 -12.84 -10.08 -17.64
N ILE A 234 -13.48 -9.45 -16.65
CA ILE A 234 -14.94 -9.51 -16.50
C ILE A 234 -15.65 -8.86 -17.70
N LYS A 235 -15.18 -7.71 -18.20
CA LYS A 235 -15.76 -7.05 -19.38
C LYS A 235 -15.67 -7.92 -20.63
N GLN A 236 -14.54 -8.62 -20.83
CA GLN A 236 -14.39 -9.59 -21.92
C GLN A 236 -15.43 -10.72 -21.79
N ALA A 237 -15.62 -11.26 -20.59
CA ALA A 237 -16.66 -12.24 -20.32
C ALA A 237 -18.08 -11.71 -20.63
N VAL A 238 -18.38 -10.46 -20.26
CA VAL A 238 -19.68 -9.81 -20.57
C VAL A 238 -19.88 -9.67 -22.08
N ASN A 239 -18.85 -9.31 -22.84
CA ASN A 239 -18.95 -9.20 -24.30
C ASN A 239 -19.24 -10.56 -24.94
N ILE A 240 -18.59 -11.63 -24.47
CA ILE A 240 -18.88 -13.01 -24.93
C ILE A 240 -20.34 -13.38 -24.66
N ILE A 241 -20.89 -13.00 -23.49
CA ILE A 241 -22.30 -13.24 -23.16
C ILE A 241 -23.20 -12.48 -24.14
N LYS A 242 -22.92 -11.21 -24.42
CA LYS A 242 -23.71 -10.39 -25.37
C LYS A 242 -23.72 -10.98 -26.78
N ASP A 243 -22.58 -11.41 -27.28
CA ASP A 243 -22.46 -11.91 -28.66
C ASP A 243 -23.14 -13.26 -28.86
N LYS A 244 -23.11 -14.12 -27.84
CA LYS A 244 -23.65 -15.49 -27.91
C LYS A 244 -25.08 -15.63 -27.40
N LEU A 245 -25.52 -14.77 -26.49
CA LEU A 245 -26.88 -14.79 -25.93
C LEU A 245 -27.84 -13.90 -26.74
N LYS A 246 -28.22 -14.34 -27.94
CA LYS A 246 -29.05 -13.55 -28.89
C LYS A 246 -30.53 -13.43 -28.51
N SER A 247 -31.07 -14.37 -27.76
CA SER A 247 -32.51 -14.49 -27.41
C SER A 247 -32.75 -14.68 -25.91
N GLY A 248 -31.82 -14.18 -25.09
CA GLY A 248 -31.88 -14.28 -23.63
C GLY A 248 -31.73 -12.94 -22.94
N ASN A 249 -32.20 -12.89 -21.70
CA ASN A 249 -32.01 -11.75 -20.80
C ASN A 249 -30.85 -12.07 -19.86
N PHE A 250 -29.90 -11.13 -19.75
CA PHE A 250 -28.86 -11.20 -18.73
C PHE A 250 -28.78 -9.88 -17.95
N ASN A 251 -28.52 -9.99 -16.65
CA ASN A 251 -28.21 -8.87 -15.77
C ASN A 251 -26.91 -9.17 -15.03
N ILE A 252 -26.05 -8.17 -14.86
CA ILE A 252 -24.76 -8.32 -14.19
C ILE A 252 -24.66 -7.25 -13.13
N GLU A 253 -24.57 -7.68 -11.88
CA GLU A 253 -24.42 -6.81 -10.72
C GLU A 253 -23.04 -7.03 -10.11
N LYS A 254 -22.32 -5.93 -9.91
CA LYS A 254 -21.05 -6.00 -9.19
C LYS A 254 -21.34 -6.38 -7.75
N GLU A 255 -20.82 -7.51 -7.31
CA GLU A 255 -20.88 -7.85 -5.91
C GLU A 255 -20.08 -6.77 -5.18
N LYS A 256 -20.74 -6.05 -4.26
CA LYS A 256 -19.99 -5.28 -3.28
C LYS A 256 -19.22 -6.33 -2.50
N LEU A 257 -17.96 -6.54 -2.88
CA LEU A 257 -17.01 -7.28 -2.07
C LEU A 257 -17.26 -6.83 -0.65
N LYS A 258 -17.79 -7.72 0.20
CA LYS A 258 -17.68 -7.51 1.64
C LYS A 258 -16.21 -7.26 1.83
N LYS A 259 -15.88 -6.02 2.18
CA LYS A 259 -14.56 -5.59 2.59
C LYS A 259 -14.23 -6.38 3.85
N GLU A 260 -13.89 -7.66 3.71
CA GLU A 260 -13.49 -8.50 4.85
C GLU A 260 -12.10 -8.10 5.38
N LYS A 261 -11.57 -6.93 4.98
CA LYS A 261 -10.42 -6.28 5.61
C LYS A 261 -10.46 -4.74 5.71
N GLU A 262 -11.61 -4.07 5.54
CA GLU A 262 -11.65 -2.60 5.71
C GLU A 262 -12.62 -2.05 6.75
N ASP A 263 -13.51 -2.83 7.37
CA ASP A 263 -14.53 -2.28 8.29
C ASP A 263 -14.30 -2.54 9.80
N ILE A 264 -13.06 -2.79 10.24
CA ILE A 264 -12.73 -2.79 11.69
C ILE A 264 -12.02 -1.50 12.14
N MET A 265 -11.51 -0.67 11.23
CA MET A 265 -10.74 0.53 11.59
C MET A 265 -11.52 1.85 11.51
N ASP A 266 -12.76 1.85 11.03
CA ASP A 266 -13.61 3.06 10.98
C ASP A 266 -14.62 3.15 12.15
N ARG A 267 -14.46 2.33 13.20
CA ARG A 267 -15.24 2.41 14.45
C ARG A 267 -14.42 2.14 15.72
N LEU A 268 -13.20 2.64 15.77
CA LEU A 268 -12.40 2.86 16.99
C LEU A 268 -11.52 4.09 16.78
#